data_AF-A0A820JEM3-F1
#
_entry.id   AF-A0A820JEM3-F1
#
_cell.length_a   1.000
_cell.length_b   1.000
_cell.length_c   1.000
_cell.angle_alpha   90.00
_cell.angle_beta   90.00
_cell.angle_gamma   90.00
#
_symmetry.space_group_name_H-M   'P 1'
#
loop_
_entity.id
_entity.type
_entity.pdbx_description
1 polymer ?
#
loop_
_entity_poly.entity_id
_entity_poly.type
_entity_poly.pdbx_seq_one_letter_code
_entity_poly.pdbx_strand_id
1 'polypeptide(L)'
;MLTTENRLQERLAKHTGTTSLHWSKHNAANFQFPPLTEENIGDLTFGSYQIRMAKSDIIEHIRQSQTNEEEMEFIVELCNEHDDLVRARFQSRHSNNKNHIATVQFDHHKQQPIDAWYCTCSTDAREVDICSHITALLWHLGVNTAVIATDNHPLFASRLIRAIDDSTHFSENDSSLDDLS
;
A
#
# COMPACT_ATOMS: atom_id res chain seq x y z
N MET A 1 18.86 2.63 16.35
CA MET A 1 19.86 2.14 15.36
C MET A 1 19.92 0.62 15.42
N LEU A 2 19.17 -0.05 14.56
CA LEU A 2 19.42 -1.41 14.05
C LEU A 2 18.81 -1.42 12.64
N THR A 3 19.49 -0.80 11.68
CA THR A 3 19.09 -0.88 10.27
C THR A 3 19.57 -2.22 9.75
N THR A 4 18.77 -3.27 9.97
CA THR A 4 18.91 -4.50 9.20
C THR A 4 18.77 -4.10 7.74
N GLU A 5 19.80 -4.36 6.94
CA GLU A 5 19.81 -4.02 5.51
C GLU A 5 18.61 -4.68 4.81
N ASN A 6 17.82 -3.89 4.09
CA ASN A 6 16.66 -4.41 3.38
C ASN A 6 17.13 -5.26 2.17
N ARG A 7 17.06 -6.59 2.31
CA ARG A 7 17.52 -7.55 1.29
C ARG A 7 16.39 -8.37 0.67
N LEU A 8 15.15 -7.87 0.74
CA LEU A 8 14.00 -8.64 0.24
C LEU A 8 14.08 -8.91 -1.26
N GLN A 9 14.60 -7.96 -2.05
CA GLN A 9 14.83 -8.15 -3.48
C GLN A 9 15.73 -9.37 -3.74
N GLU A 10 16.86 -9.45 -3.05
CA GLU A 10 17.81 -10.57 -3.20
C GLU A 10 17.23 -11.89 -2.72
N ARG A 11 16.45 -11.89 -1.64
CA ARG A 11 15.73 -13.07 -1.17
C ARG A 11 14.78 -13.57 -2.24
N LEU A 12 13.93 -12.71 -2.79
CA LEU A 12 12.96 -13.07 -3.84
C LEU A 12 13.64 -13.53 -5.13
N ALA A 13 14.80 -12.94 -5.48
CA ALA A 13 15.57 -13.32 -6.66
C ALA A 13 16.06 -14.79 -6.65
N LYS A 14 16.15 -15.43 -5.47
CA LYS A 14 16.50 -16.86 -5.35
C LYS A 14 15.37 -17.80 -5.79
N HIS A 15 14.15 -17.28 -5.89
CA HIS A 15 12.94 -18.05 -6.18
C HIS A 15 12.39 -17.74 -7.59
N THR A 16 13.22 -17.97 -8.60
CA THR A 16 12.85 -17.76 -10.01
C THR A 16 12.94 -19.06 -10.81
N GLY A 17 12.09 -19.23 -11.82
CA GLY A 17 12.08 -20.44 -12.65
C GLY A 17 11.43 -21.62 -11.91
N THR A 18 12.14 -22.74 -11.79
CA THR A 18 11.60 -23.97 -11.17
C THR A 18 11.39 -23.87 -9.65
N THR A 19 11.99 -22.87 -9.00
CA THR A 19 11.86 -22.60 -7.56
C THR A 19 10.90 -21.44 -7.27
N SER A 20 10.05 -21.07 -8.24
CA SER A 20 9.13 -19.95 -8.09
C SER A 20 8.17 -20.15 -6.93
N LEU A 21 8.04 -19.12 -6.10
CA LEU A 21 7.05 -19.07 -5.02
C LEU A 21 5.63 -19.07 -5.59
N HIS A 22 4.72 -19.77 -4.91
CA HIS A 22 3.31 -19.81 -5.26
C HIS A 22 2.55 -18.76 -4.46
N TRP A 23 1.64 -18.06 -5.15
CA TRP A 23 0.91 -16.93 -4.61
C TRP A 23 -0.57 -17.11 -4.83
N SER A 24 -1.36 -17.06 -3.75
CA SER A 24 -2.81 -17.17 -3.79
C SER A 24 -3.43 -15.80 -3.52
N LYS A 25 -4.50 -15.45 -4.26
CA LYS A 25 -5.21 -14.17 -4.09
C LYS A 25 -6.19 -14.26 -2.92
N HIS A 26 -6.23 -13.23 -2.10
CA HIS A 26 -7.13 -13.11 -0.95
C HIS A 26 -7.69 -11.70 -0.86
N ASN A 27 -8.91 -11.58 -0.34
CA ASN A 27 -9.39 -10.30 0.19
C ASN A 27 -8.57 -9.95 1.44
N ALA A 28 -7.98 -8.76 1.46
CA ALA A 28 -7.19 -8.27 2.59
C ALA A 28 -7.95 -8.31 3.93
N ALA A 29 -9.28 -8.16 3.92
CA ALA A 29 -10.10 -8.26 5.12
C ALA A 29 -10.06 -9.65 5.79
N ASN A 30 -9.74 -10.71 5.03
CA ASN A 30 -9.64 -12.08 5.54
C ASN A 30 -8.22 -12.45 5.98
N PHE A 31 -7.26 -11.53 5.83
CA PHE A 31 -5.87 -11.75 6.17
C PHE A 31 -5.53 -10.99 7.45
N GLN A 32 -5.08 -11.72 8.47
CA GLN A 32 -4.59 -11.10 9.70
C GLN A 32 -3.17 -10.59 9.45
N PHE A 33 -3.01 -9.28 9.37
CA PHE A 33 -1.72 -8.60 9.30
C PHE A 33 -1.41 -7.94 10.66
N PRO A 34 -0.15 -7.85 11.11
CA PRO A 34 0.16 -7.19 12.37
C PRO A 34 -0.27 -5.71 12.33
N PRO A 35 -0.82 -5.17 13.44
CA PRO A 35 -1.24 -3.78 13.47
C PRO A 35 -0.03 -2.86 13.29
N LEU A 36 -0.20 -1.80 12.51
CA LEU A 36 0.80 -0.75 12.34
C LEU A 36 0.28 0.57 12.92
N THR A 37 1.17 1.29 13.59
CA THR A 37 0.96 2.68 14.00
C THR A 37 1.45 3.64 12.91
N GLU A 38 1.00 4.90 12.96
CA GLU A 38 1.54 5.95 12.09
C GLU A 38 3.05 6.14 12.28
N GLU A 39 3.57 5.91 13.50
CA GLU A 39 5.01 5.92 13.80
C GLU A 39 5.75 4.81 13.04
N ASN A 40 5.20 3.59 13.02
CA ASN A 40 5.78 2.48 12.24
C ASN A 40 5.91 2.81 10.74
N ILE A 41 4.95 3.57 10.18
CA ILE A 41 5.00 4.00 8.77
C ILE A 41 5.87 5.26 8.60
N GLY A 42 5.84 6.18 9.55
CA GLY A 42 6.65 7.40 9.55
C GLY A 42 8.14 7.11 9.57
N ASP A 43 8.58 6.12 10.36
CA ASP A 43 9.98 5.70 10.41
C ASP A 43 10.46 5.07 9.08
N LEU A 44 9.53 4.54 8.27
CA LEU A 44 9.80 3.94 6.96
C LEU A 44 9.62 4.91 5.79
N THR A 45 8.96 6.05 5.99
CA THR A 45 8.62 7.02 4.93
C THR A 45 9.27 8.37 5.18
N PHE A 46 9.99 8.94 4.21
CA PHE A 46 10.48 10.33 4.30
C PHE A 46 9.38 11.39 4.08
N GLY A 47 8.24 11.25 4.76
CA GLY A 47 7.25 12.32 4.95
C GLY A 47 5.91 12.18 4.22
N SER A 48 5.03 13.15 4.48
CA SER A 48 3.60 13.17 4.15
C SER A 48 3.26 13.06 2.64
N TYR A 49 4.23 13.32 1.76
CA TYR A 49 4.05 13.20 0.32
C TYR A 49 3.75 11.76 -0.13
N GLN A 50 4.50 10.78 0.40
CA GLN A 50 4.31 9.37 0.04
C GLN A 50 2.96 8.85 0.53
N ILE A 51 2.49 9.31 1.69
CA ILE A 51 1.17 8.96 2.24
C ILE A 51 0.05 9.47 1.31
N ARG A 52 0.16 10.69 0.77
CA ARG A 52 -0.83 11.21 -0.19
C ARG A 52 -0.87 10.38 -1.47
N MET A 53 0.30 9.98 -1.98
CA MET A 53 0.38 9.14 -3.18
C MET A 53 -0.13 7.72 -2.94
N ALA A 54 0.12 7.16 -1.76
CA ALA A 54 -0.39 5.85 -1.35
C ALA A 54 -1.92 5.80 -1.40
N LYS A 55 -2.61 6.87 -0.99
CA LYS A 55 -4.08 6.94 -1.10
C LYS A 55 -4.57 6.76 -2.53
N SER A 56 -3.94 7.45 -3.49
CA SER A 56 -4.26 7.30 -4.92
C SER A 56 -4.04 5.86 -5.40
N ASP A 57 -2.94 5.23 -4.98
CA ASP A 57 -2.62 3.85 -5.37
C ASP A 57 -3.61 2.84 -4.77
N ILE A 58 -4.07 3.05 -3.53
CA ILE A 58 -5.10 2.22 -2.87
C ILE A 58 -6.42 2.27 -3.65
N ILE A 59 -6.88 3.46 -4.01
CA ILE A 59 -8.16 3.63 -4.71
C ILE A 59 -8.13 2.95 -6.06
N GLU A 60 -7.06 3.18 -6.81
CA GLU A 60 -6.90 2.62 -8.14
C GLU A 60 -6.86 1.08 -8.09
N HIS A 61 -6.15 0.53 -7.10
CA HIS A 61 -6.14 -0.90 -6.83
C HIS A 61 -7.53 -1.47 -6.55
N ILE A 62 -8.32 -0.78 -5.72
CA ILE A 62 -9.70 -1.18 -5.39
C ILE A 62 -10.64 -1.07 -6.61
N ARG A 63 -10.47 -0.04 -7.44
CA ARG A 63 -11.28 0.10 -8.67
C ARG A 63 -11.01 -1.03 -9.65
N GLN A 64 -9.76 -1.49 -9.73
CA GLN A 64 -9.36 -2.56 -10.64
C GLN A 64 -9.76 -3.96 -10.17
N SER A 65 -9.96 -4.14 -8.87
CA SER A 65 -10.46 -5.40 -8.31
C SER A 65 -11.98 -5.56 -8.45
N GLN A 66 -12.69 -4.56 -9.00
CA GLN A 66 -14.12 -4.65 -9.28
C GLN A 66 -14.40 -5.77 -10.28
N THR A 67 -14.82 -6.93 -9.76
CA THR A 67 -15.31 -8.04 -10.57
C THR A 67 -16.82 -7.97 -10.78
N ASN A 68 -17.56 -7.25 -9.93
CA ASN A 68 -18.99 -6.92 -10.03
C ASN A 68 -19.27 -5.58 -9.31
N GLU A 69 -20.36 -4.89 -9.69
CA GLU A 69 -20.69 -3.51 -9.27
C GLU A 69 -20.90 -3.30 -7.75
N GLU A 70 -20.91 -4.37 -6.94
CA GLU A 70 -21.34 -4.30 -5.53
C GLU A 70 -20.23 -4.57 -4.50
N GLU A 71 -19.09 -5.16 -4.87
CA GLU A 71 -18.03 -5.51 -3.91
C GLU A 71 -16.68 -4.89 -4.28
N MET A 72 -16.27 -3.88 -3.51
CA MET A 72 -14.98 -3.21 -3.62
C MET A 72 -14.02 -3.78 -2.59
N GLU A 73 -13.13 -4.67 -3.02
CA GLU A 73 -12.20 -5.39 -2.15
C GLU A 73 -10.74 -5.01 -2.44
N PHE A 74 -9.92 -4.87 -1.40
CA PHE A 74 -8.48 -4.75 -1.59
C PHE A 74 -7.88 -6.15 -1.70
N ILE A 75 -7.37 -6.51 -2.87
CA ILE A 75 -6.84 -7.86 -3.12
C ILE A 75 -5.34 -7.90 -2.82
N VAL A 76 -4.93 -8.87 -2.01
CA VAL A 76 -3.53 -9.22 -1.77
C VAL A 76 -3.21 -10.61 -2.27
N GLU A 77 -1.93 -10.91 -2.39
CA GLU A 77 -1.42 -12.24 -2.68
C GLU A 77 -0.55 -12.71 -1.52
N LEU A 78 -0.88 -13.89 -0.97
CA LEU A 78 -0.14 -14.54 0.11
C LEU A 78 0.76 -15.64 -0.46
N CYS A 79 1.99 -15.75 0.07
CA CYS A 79 2.90 -16.80 -0.35
C CYS A 79 2.54 -18.12 0.35
N ASN A 80 2.42 -19.20 -0.42
CA ASN A 80 2.04 -20.49 0.13
C ASN A 80 3.19 -21.14 0.93
N GLU A 81 4.44 -20.81 0.60
CA GLU A 81 5.65 -21.35 1.23
C GLU A 81 6.15 -20.51 2.42
N HIS A 82 5.69 -19.26 2.52
CA HIS A 82 6.21 -18.27 3.46
C HIS A 82 5.06 -17.43 4.02
N ASP A 83 4.73 -17.67 5.29
CA ASP A 83 3.71 -16.91 6.03
C ASP A 83 4.16 -15.49 6.39
N ASP A 84 5.46 -15.22 6.31
CA ASP A 84 6.08 -13.92 6.53
C ASP A 84 6.00 -12.98 5.31
N LEU A 85 5.33 -13.37 4.22
CA LEU A 85 5.28 -12.62 2.96
C LEU A 85 3.86 -12.31 2.49
N VAL A 86 3.62 -11.02 2.20
CA VAL A 86 2.42 -10.53 1.52
C VAL A 86 2.81 -9.60 0.39
N ARG A 87 2.04 -9.61 -0.71
CA ARG A 87 2.22 -8.64 -1.78
C ARG A 87 0.91 -8.16 -2.39
N ALA A 88 0.97 -7.03 -3.08
CA ALA A 88 -0.13 -6.54 -3.91
C ALA A 88 0.40 -6.10 -5.28
N ARG A 89 -0.48 -6.16 -6.29
CA ARG A 89 -0.19 -5.70 -7.65
C ARG A 89 -0.89 -4.38 -7.91
N PHE A 90 -0.14 -3.32 -8.08
CA PHE A 90 -0.64 -1.99 -8.41
C PHE A 90 -0.43 -1.72 -9.91
N GLN A 91 -1.43 -1.17 -10.60
CA GLN A 91 -1.22 -0.72 -11.98
C GLN A 91 -0.36 0.53 -12.02
N SER A 92 0.48 0.63 -13.04
CA SER A 92 1.28 1.82 -13.30
C SER A 92 0.37 2.98 -13.74
N ARG A 93 0.52 4.14 -13.08
CA ARG A 93 -0.15 5.39 -13.46
C ARG A 93 0.18 5.88 -14.87
N HIS A 94 1.28 5.40 -15.44
CA HIS A 94 1.77 5.83 -16.75
C HIS A 94 1.46 4.83 -17.86
N SER A 95 0.96 3.64 -17.54
CA SER A 95 0.69 2.60 -18.53
C SER A 95 -0.24 1.52 -17.98
N ASN A 96 -1.39 1.35 -18.63
CA ASN A 96 -2.39 0.33 -18.26
C ASN A 96 -1.89 -1.11 -18.44
N ASN A 97 -0.83 -1.33 -19.23
CA ASN A 97 -0.25 -2.65 -19.49
C ASN A 97 0.93 -2.99 -18.54
N LYS A 98 1.22 -2.15 -17.56
CA LYS A 98 2.34 -2.37 -16.63
C LYS A 98 1.85 -2.41 -15.20
N ASN A 99 2.20 -3.48 -14.48
CA ASN A 99 1.90 -3.62 -13.06
C ASN A 99 3.20 -3.59 -12.24
N HIS A 100 3.13 -2.96 -11.08
CA HIS A 100 4.15 -2.95 -10.05
C HIS A 100 3.74 -3.95 -8.96
N ILE A 101 4.66 -4.80 -8.55
CA ILE A 101 4.45 -5.76 -7.47
C ILE A 101 5.14 -5.20 -6.25
N ALA A 102 4.38 -4.91 -5.20
CA ALA A 102 4.86 -4.44 -3.91
C ALA A 102 4.78 -5.59 -2.92
N THR A 103 5.91 -6.03 -2.39
CA THR A 103 6.03 -7.16 -1.46
C THR A 103 6.59 -6.67 -0.14
N VAL A 104 6.02 -7.15 0.96
CA VAL A 104 6.43 -6.86 2.33
C VAL A 104 6.75 -8.16 3.03
N GLN A 105 7.86 -8.16 3.76
CA GLN A 105 8.19 -9.16 4.76
C GLN A 105 7.86 -8.62 6.14
N PHE A 106 7.16 -9.42 6.94
CA PHE A 106 6.69 -9.00 8.26
C PHE A 106 6.79 -10.11 9.31
N ASP A 107 6.70 -9.74 10.58
CA ASP A 107 6.76 -10.63 11.73
C ASP A 107 5.68 -10.24 12.75
N HIS A 108 4.74 -11.15 13.01
CA HIS A 108 3.63 -10.95 13.94
C HIS A 108 4.05 -10.75 15.40
N HIS A 109 5.27 -11.13 15.76
CA HIS A 109 5.73 -11.15 17.15
C HIS A 109 6.57 -9.92 17.53
N LYS A 110 6.83 -9.00 16.59
CA LYS A 110 7.65 -7.81 16.81
C LYS A 110 6.79 -6.55 17.02
N GLN A 111 7.30 -5.64 17.85
CA GLN A 111 6.74 -4.27 18.01
C GLN A 111 6.93 -3.42 16.74
N GLN A 112 8.02 -3.68 16.01
CA GLN A 112 8.28 -3.14 14.68
C GLN A 112 8.14 -4.32 13.72
N PRO A 113 6.92 -4.60 13.21
CA PRO A 113 6.64 -5.87 12.54
C PRO A 113 7.10 -5.90 11.09
N ILE A 114 7.63 -4.81 10.52
CA ILE A 114 8.09 -4.77 9.13
C ILE A 114 9.59 -5.03 9.08
N ASP A 115 9.97 -6.17 8.52
CA ASP A 115 11.38 -6.60 8.44
C ASP A 115 12.06 -6.12 7.15
N ALA A 116 11.35 -6.17 6.02
CA ALA A 116 11.89 -5.84 4.71
C ALA A 116 10.78 -5.54 3.69
N TRP A 117 11.12 -4.86 2.59
CA TRP A 117 10.15 -4.50 1.55
C TRP A 117 10.80 -4.47 0.16
N TYR A 118 10.01 -4.68 -0.89
CA TYR A 118 10.50 -4.56 -2.25
C TYR A 118 9.35 -4.31 -3.23
N CYS A 119 9.51 -3.28 -4.06
CA CYS A 119 8.63 -2.99 -5.17
C CYS A 119 9.34 -3.05 -6.52
N THR A 120 8.70 -3.62 -7.53
CA THR A 120 9.21 -3.64 -8.91
C THR A 120 9.07 -2.29 -9.64
N CYS A 121 8.72 -1.21 -8.93
CA CYS A 121 8.70 0.13 -9.51
C CYS A 121 10.11 0.72 -9.61
N SER A 122 10.30 1.68 -10.52
CA SER A 122 11.60 2.34 -10.73
C SER A 122 12.08 3.16 -9.53
N THR A 123 11.17 3.52 -8.62
CA THR A 123 11.48 4.33 -7.44
C THR A 123 12.22 3.52 -6.37
N ASP A 124 11.83 2.26 -6.16
CA ASP A 124 12.42 1.38 -5.14
C ASP A 124 13.86 0.95 -5.47
N ALA A 125 14.30 1.14 -6.72
CA ALA A 125 15.70 0.91 -7.13
C ALA A 125 16.70 1.89 -6.49
N ARG A 126 16.22 2.89 -5.72
CA ARG A 126 17.06 3.96 -5.15
C ARG A 126 17.50 3.71 -3.71
N GLU A 127 17.21 2.55 -3.10
CA GLU A 127 17.67 2.09 -1.77
C GLU A 127 17.41 3.01 -0.55
N VAL A 128 16.90 4.22 -0.74
CA VAL A 128 16.80 5.24 0.32
C VAL A 128 15.40 5.35 0.93
N ASP A 129 14.36 4.86 0.26
CA ASP A 129 12.95 5.08 0.66
C ASP A 129 12.00 3.97 0.21
N ILE A 130 10.87 3.81 0.91
CA ILE A 130 9.75 2.99 0.42
C ILE A 130 8.94 3.78 -0.63
N CYS A 131 8.63 3.17 -1.76
CA CYS A 131 7.74 3.79 -2.75
C CYS A 131 6.28 3.87 -2.26
N SER A 132 5.47 4.71 -2.93
CA SER A 132 4.05 4.86 -2.63
C SER A 132 3.25 3.56 -2.68
N HIS A 133 3.66 2.57 -3.48
CA HIS A 133 3.01 1.25 -3.55
C HIS A 133 3.24 0.43 -2.27
N ILE A 134 4.46 0.46 -1.71
CA ILE A 134 4.74 -0.21 -0.43
C ILE A 134 3.98 0.52 0.69
N THR A 135 4.01 1.86 0.69
CA THR A 135 3.22 2.67 1.63
C THR A 135 1.73 2.36 1.55
N ALA A 136 1.18 2.21 0.34
CA ALA A 136 -0.21 1.85 0.11
C ALA A 136 -0.56 0.48 0.70
N LEU A 137 0.29 -0.52 0.45
CA LEU A 137 0.12 -1.86 1.00
C LEU A 137 0.17 -1.86 2.53
N LEU A 138 1.19 -1.24 3.13
CA LEU A 138 1.35 -1.15 4.58
C LEU A 138 0.20 -0.40 5.25
N TRP A 139 -0.20 0.74 4.67
CA TRP A 139 -1.30 1.53 5.21
C TRP A 139 -2.61 0.74 5.19
N HIS A 140 -2.93 0.08 4.08
CA HIS A 140 -4.17 -0.68 3.98
C HIS A 140 -4.18 -1.91 4.90
N LEU A 141 -3.08 -2.64 5.00
CA LEU A 141 -3.02 -3.85 5.82
C LEU A 141 -2.84 -3.59 7.31
N GLY A 142 -1.99 -2.64 7.69
CA GLY A 142 -1.59 -2.44 9.08
C GLY A 142 -2.34 -1.33 9.79
N VAL A 143 -2.47 -0.16 9.16
CA VAL A 143 -3.13 1.01 9.79
C VAL A 143 -4.64 0.90 9.66
N ASN A 144 -5.15 0.67 8.45
CA ASN A 144 -6.59 0.61 8.22
C ASN A 144 -7.24 -0.58 8.95
N THR A 145 -6.63 -1.76 8.94
CA THR A 145 -7.17 -2.95 9.64
C THR A 145 -7.09 -2.82 11.16
N ALA A 146 -6.04 -2.20 11.71
CA ALA A 146 -5.94 -1.92 13.15
C ALA A 146 -6.98 -0.91 13.62
N VAL A 147 -7.27 0.10 12.78
CA VAL A 147 -8.28 1.13 13.07
C VAL A 147 -9.72 0.60 12.87
N ILE A 148 -9.96 -0.37 12.00
CA ILE A 148 -11.27 -1.03 11.83
C ILE A 148 -11.68 -1.83 13.08
N ALA A 149 -10.74 -2.27 13.92
CA ALA A 149 -11.05 -2.90 15.22
C ALA A 149 -11.66 -1.91 16.24
N THR A 150 -11.65 -0.61 15.95
CA THR A 150 -12.32 0.44 16.73
C THR A 150 -13.41 1.10 15.86
N ASP A 151 -14.67 0.83 16.16
CA ASP A 151 -15.82 1.23 15.34
C ASP A 151 -15.82 2.73 14.94
N ASN A 152 -16.11 2.97 13.65
CA ASN A 152 -16.24 4.25 12.92
C ASN A 152 -14.98 4.86 12.28
N HIS A 153 -14.46 4.23 11.22
CA HIS A 153 -13.47 4.87 10.34
C HIS A 153 -14.05 5.26 8.96
N PRO A 154 -13.74 6.46 8.42
CA PRO A 154 -14.26 6.97 7.14
C PRO A 154 -13.64 6.32 5.89
N LEU A 155 -12.70 5.38 6.01
CA LEU A 155 -11.94 4.84 4.87
C LEU A 155 -12.12 3.33 4.62
N PHE A 156 -13.29 2.76 4.93
CA PHE A 156 -13.73 1.53 4.26
C PHE A 156 -13.59 1.73 2.74
N ALA A 157 -13.21 0.73 1.94
CA ALA A 157 -13.00 0.89 0.49
C ALA A 157 -14.13 1.71 -0.19
N SER A 158 -15.38 1.43 0.19
CA SER A 158 -16.57 2.18 -0.23
C SER A 158 -16.71 3.60 0.35
N ARG A 159 -16.30 3.83 1.60
CA ARG A 159 -16.33 5.16 2.26
C ARG A 159 -15.16 6.05 1.84
N LEU A 160 -13.98 5.49 1.58
CA LEU A 160 -12.80 6.19 1.05
C LEU A 160 -13.10 6.75 -0.34
N ILE A 161 -13.73 5.96 -1.21
CA ILE A 161 -14.12 6.42 -2.54
C ILE A 161 -15.16 7.55 -2.44
N ARG A 162 -16.13 7.44 -1.53
CA ARG A 162 -17.14 8.49 -1.32
C ARG A 162 -16.57 9.78 -0.72
N ALA A 163 -15.70 9.67 0.28
CA ALA A 163 -15.04 10.83 0.89
C ALA A 163 -14.20 11.62 -0.14
N ILE A 164 -13.73 10.97 -1.19
CA ILE A 164 -12.94 11.59 -2.26
C ILE A 164 -13.83 12.29 -3.28
N ASP A 165 -14.96 11.69 -3.64
CA ASP A 165 -15.96 12.33 -4.52
C ASP A 165 -16.42 13.67 -3.90
N ASP A 166 -16.67 13.67 -2.60
CA ASP A 166 -16.99 14.88 -1.82
C ASP A 166 -15.82 15.88 -1.79
N SER A 167 -14.57 15.40 -1.82
CA SER A 167 -13.35 16.25 -1.79
C SER A 167 -12.98 16.83 -3.15
N THR A 168 -13.41 16.21 -4.25
CA THR A 168 -13.21 16.70 -5.62
C THR A 168 -14.18 17.82 -6.01
N HIS A 169 -15.12 18.16 -5.12
CA HIS A 169 -16.11 19.23 -5.29
C HIS A 169 -15.72 20.58 -4.66
N PHE A 170 -14.45 20.79 -4.28
CA PHE A 170 -13.95 22.13 -3.99
C PHE A 170 -13.69 22.88 -5.29
N SER A 171 -14.74 23.57 -5.77
CA SER A 171 -14.64 24.56 -6.84
C SER A 171 -13.52 25.54 -6.55
N GLU A 172 -12.62 25.67 -7.51
CA GLU A 172 -11.71 26.79 -7.67
C GLU A 172 -12.49 28.09 -7.47
N ASN A 173 -12.27 28.77 -6.34
CA ASN A 173 -12.62 30.17 -6.21
C ASN A 173 -11.42 30.86 -5.59
N ASP A 174 -10.36 30.96 -6.37
CA ASP A 174 -9.19 31.75 -6.05
C ASP A 174 -9.44 33.21 -6.48
N SER A 175 -9.83 34.00 -5.50
CA SER A 175 -9.32 35.35 -5.22
C SER A 175 -8.65 36.11 -6.38
N SER A 176 -9.41 36.92 -7.12
CA SER A 176 -8.82 38.08 -7.81
C SER A 176 -8.62 39.21 -6.79
N LEU A 177 -7.45 39.23 -6.16
CA LEU A 177 -6.89 40.44 -5.54
C LEU A 177 -6.45 41.37 -6.69
N ASP A 178 -7.26 42.38 -7.00
CA ASP A 178 -6.80 43.50 -7.83
C ASP A 178 -6.07 44.52 -6.96
N ASP A 179 -4.82 44.72 -7.34
CA ASP A 179 -3.80 45.58 -6.77
C ASP A 179 -4.08 47.07 -7.02
N LEU A 180 -3.51 47.90 -6.17
CA LEU A 180 -3.64 49.35 -6.09
C LEU A 180 -3.06 50.08 -7.31
N SER A 181 -3.79 51.08 -7.81
CA SER A 181 -3.22 52.38 -8.24
C SER A 181 -4.28 53.48 -8.23
#